data_AF-A0AAV5SBM2-F1
#
_entry.id   AF-A0AAV5SBM2-F1
#
_cell.length_a   1.000
_cell.length_b   1.000
_cell.length_c   1.000
_cell.angle_alpha   90.00
_cell.angle_beta   90.00
_cell.angle_gamma   90.00
#
_symmetry.space_group_name_H-M   'P 1'
#
loop_
_entity.id
_entity.type
_entity.pdbx_description
1 polymer ?
#
loop_
_entity_poly.entity_id
_entity_poly.type
_entity_poly.pdbx_seq_one_letter_code
_entity_poly.pdbx_strand_id
1 'polypeptide(L)'
;RRSARSLLVVRKSLAVLFVQLIVPFSLIIIPATLMFFGLAIPDLISFETSLSVFYVIHLHSVGHNIILLSVTSAYRKTIVRFV
;
A
#
# COMPACT_ATOMS: atom_id res chain seq x y z
N ARG A 1 1.23 -3.29 -36.32
CA ARG A 1 0.54 -2.25 -35.52
C ARG A 1 -0.20 -2.76 -34.27
N ARG A 2 -0.52 -4.06 -34.11
CA ARG A 2 -1.17 -4.63 -32.90
C ARG A 2 -0.28 -4.68 -31.64
N SER A 3 1.05 -4.79 -31.79
CA SER A 3 1.98 -4.98 -30.65
C SER A 3 2.24 -3.74 -29.79
N ALA A 4 2.15 -2.52 -30.35
CA ALA A 4 2.41 -1.30 -29.59
C ALA A 4 1.29 -1.00 -28.58
N ARG A 5 0.03 -1.25 -28.96
CA ARG A 5 -1.13 -1.04 -28.09
C ARG A 5 -1.18 -2.05 -26.95
N SER A 6 -0.86 -3.32 -27.20
CA SER A 6 -0.77 -4.33 -26.14
C SER A 6 0.37 -4.03 -25.17
N LEU A 7 1.52 -3.55 -25.66
CA LEU A 7 2.65 -3.12 -24.81
C LEU A 7 2.27 -1.97 -23.87
N LEU A 8 1.52 -0.97 -24.36
CA LEU A 8 1.04 0.13 -23.52
C LEU A 8 0.08 -0.34 -22.42
N VAL A 9 -0.82 -1.28 -22.74
CA VAL A 9 -1.73 -1.87 -21.76
C VAL A 9 -0.95 -2.65 -20.70
N VAL A 10 0.03 -3.47 -21.11
CA VAL A 10 0.87 -4.23 -20.19
C VAL A 10 1.68 -3.30 -19.29
N ARG A 11 2.31 -2.24 -19.83
CA ARG A 11 3.04 -1.25 -19.02
C ARG A 11 2.15 -0.57 -18.00
N LYS A 12 0.94 -0.18 -18.39
CA LYS A 12 -0.04 0.42 -17.48
C LYS A 12 -0.43 -0.57 -16.37
N SER A 13 -0.74 -1.82 -16.71
CA SER A 13 -1.08 -2.84 -15.73
C SER A 13 0.07 -3.13 -14.75
N LEU A 14 1.32 -3.19 -15.25
CA LEU A 14 2.49 -3.34 -14.40
C LEU A 14 2.67 -2.14 -13.46
N ALA A 15 2.52 -0.92 -13.95
CA ALA A 15 2.59 0.28 -13.11
C ALA A 15 1.52 0.25 -11.99
N VAL A 16 0.30 -0.17 -12.32
CA VAL A 16 -0.78 -0.35 -11.33
C VAL A 16 -0.41 -1.42 -10.30
N LEU A 17 0.14 -2.55 -10.74
CA LEU A 17 0.60 -3.62 -9.85
C LEU A 17 1.71 -3.13 -8.90
N PHE A 18 2.68 -2.37 -9.41
CA PHE A 18 3.73 -1.78 -8.58
C PHE A 18 3.16 -0.83 -7.52
N VAL A 19 2.19 0.02 -7.87
CA VAL A 19 1.53 0.91 -6.90
C VAL A 19 0.75 0.11 -5.86
N GLN A 20 0.04 -0.94 -6.27
CA GLN A 20 -0.69 -1.83 -5.36
C GLN A 20 0.21 -2.55 -4.36
N LEU A 21 1.48 -2.78 -4.72
CA LEU A 21 2.43 -3.46 -3.87
C LEU A 21 3.24 -2.48 -3.01
N ILE A 22 3.76 -1.41 -3.60
CA ILE A 22 4.64 -0.43 -2.92
C ILE A 22 3.91 0.26 -1.77
N VAL A 23 2.66 0.68 -1.97
CA VAL A 23 2.00 1.52 -0.97
C VAL A 23 1.66 0.74 0.31
N PRO A 24 1.02 -0.45 0.28
CA PRO A 24 0.82 -1.25 1.49
C PRO A 24 2.14 -1.67 2.13
N PHE A 25 3.15 -1.96 1.31
CA PHE A 25 4.46 -2.35 1.82
C PHE A 25 5.15 -1.19 2.55
N SER A 26 5.02 0.04 2.05
CA SER A 26 5.51 1.24 2.73
C SER A 26 4.78 1.52 4.05
N LEU A 27 3.46 1.26 4.12
CA LEU A 27 2.66 1.34 5.35
C LEU A 27 3.07 0.32 6.42
N ILE A 28 3.85 -0.71 6.07
CA ILE A 28 4.39 -1.69 7.01
C ILE A 28 5.85 -1.36 7.34
N ILE A 29 6.68 -1.15 6.30
CA ILE A 29 8.12 -0.96 6.46
C ILE A 29 8.43 0.31 7.23
N ILE A 30 7.80 1.44 6.90
CA ILE A 30 8.13 2.72 7.54
C ILE A 30 7.82 2.66 9.04
N PRO A 31 6.64 2.22 9.48
CA PRO A 31 6.37 2.04 10.91
C PRO A 31 7.29 1.02 11.59
N ALA A 32 7.57 -0.11 10.91
CA ALA A 32 8.41 -1.17 11.48
C ALA A 32 9.85 -0.71 11.70
N THR A 33 10.44 0.02 10.74
CA THR A 33 11.80 0.57 10.90
C THR A 33 11.83 1.65 11.97
N LEU A 34 10.81 2.51 12.03
CA LEU A 34 10.71 3.54 13.07
C LEU A 34 10.63 2.92 14.47
N MET A 35 9.82 1.87 14.66
CA MET A 35 9.78 1.12 15.92
C MET A 35 11.10 0.44 16.24
N PHE A 36 11.77 -0.15 15.24
CA PHE A 36 13.07 -0.81 15.43
C PHE A 36 14.13 0.18 15.96
N PHE A 37 14.23 1.36 15.35
CA PHE A 37 15.14 2.41 15.83
C PHE A 37 14.71 3.00 17.18
N GLY A 38 13.40 3.17 17.40
CA GLY A 38 12.84 3.63 18.67
C GLY A 38 13.13 2.69 19.85
N LEU A 39 13.25 1.38 19.58
CA LEU A 39 13.64 0.38 20.58
C LEU A 39 15.17 0.25 20.73
N ALA A 40 15.92 0.47 19.65
CA ALA A 40 17.38 0.33 19.66
C ALA A 40 18.11 1.51 20.33
N ILE A 41 17.52 2.71 20.29
CA ILE A 41 18.10 3.93 20.85
C ILE A 41 17.25 4.38 22.05
N PRO A 42 17.82 4.40 23.27
CA PRO A 42 17.08 4.88 24.45
C PRO A 42 16.67 6.35 24.26
N ASP A 43 15.48 6.69 24.73
CA ASP A 43 14.87 8.04 24.67
C ASP A 43 14.65 8.62 23.26
N LEU A 44 14.74 7.81 22.19
CA LEU A 44 14.45 8.29 20.83
C LEU A 44 12.94 8.52 20.60
N ILE A 45 12.10 7.61 21.09
CA ILE A 45 10.65 7.60 20.86
C ILE A 45 9.93 7.25 22.16
N SER A 46 8.89 8.01 22.52
CA SER A 46 8.06 7.68 23.69
C SER A 46 7.25 6.39 23.48
N PHE A 47 6.88 5.74 24.57
CA PHE A 47 6.02 4.55 24.52
C PHE A 47 4.69 4.81 23.78
N GLU A 48 4.06 5.97 24.03
CA GLU A 48 2.80 6.37 23.39
C GLU A 48 2.95 6.51 21.87
N THR A 49 4.09 7.04 21.42
CA THR A 49 4.40 7.17 20.00
C THR A 49 4.64 5.80 19.37
N SER A 50 5.38 4.91 20.05
CA SER A 50 5.58 3.53 19.59
C SER A 50 4.26 2.75 19.45
N LEU A 51 3.35 2.93 20.42
CA LEU A 51 2.03 2.31 20.40
C LEU A 51 1.16 2.86 19.25
N SER A 52 1.22 4.17 19.00
CA SER A 52 0.53 4.81 17.87
C SER A 52 1.04 4.27 16.53
N VAL A 53 2.36 4.13 16.37
CA VAL A 53 3.00 3.61 15.15
C VAL A 53 2.63 2.13 14.93
N PHE A 54 2.51 1.34 15.99
CA PHE A 54 2.03 -0.04 15.91
C PHE A 54 0.60 -0.14 15.35
N TYR A 55 -0.30 0.77 15.72
CA TYR A 55 -1.64 0.82 15.13
C TYR A 55 -1.62 1.21 13.65
N VAL A 56 -0.69 2.07 13.22
CA VAL A 56 -0.56 2.43 11.80
C VAL A 56 -0.25 1.20 10.93
N ILE A 57 0.52 0.22 11.43
CA ILE A 57 0.79 -1.04 10.71
C ILE A 57 -0.51 -1.77 10.37
N HIS A 58 -1.50 -1.76 11.25
CA HIS A 58 -2.78 -2.44 11.02
C HIS A 58 -3.59 -1.79 9.88
N LEU A 59 -3.34 -0.52 9.57
CA LEU A 59 -4.00 0.19 8.48
C LEU A 59 -3.51 -0.25 7.10
N HIS A 60 -2.46 -1.07 6.97
CA HIS A 60 -1.97 -1.54 5.67
C HIS A 60 -3.05 -2.26 4.85
N SER A 61 -3.91 -3.05 5.50
CA SER A 61 -5.00 -3.79 4.84
C SER A 61 -6.08 -2.85 4.30
N VAL A 62 -6.42 -1.82 5.08
CA VAL A 62 -7.33 -0.75 4.65
C VAL A 62 -6.74 0.03 3.49
N GLY A 63 -5.46 0.41 3.58
CA GLY A 63 -4.73 1.10 2.52
C GLY A 63 -4.68 0.28 1.23
N HIS A 64 -4.40 -1.03 1.31
CA HIS A 64 -4.41 -1.92 0.15
C HIS A 64 -5.78 -1.94 -0.55
N ASN A 65 -6.86 -2.07 0.22
CA ASN A 65 -8.22 -2.08 -0.32
C ASN A 65 -8.62 -0.75 -0.97
N ILE A 66 -8.26 0.39 -0.37
CA ILE A 66 -8.49 1.72 -0.95
C ILE A 66 -7.76 1.88 -2.29
N ILE A 67 -6.55 1.36 -2.40
CA ILE A 67 -5.74 1.44 -3.63
C ILE A 67 -6.27 0.51 -4.71
N LEU A 68 -6.72 -0.69 -4.33
CA LEU A 68 -7.41 -1.59 -5.24
C LEU A 68 -8.65 -0.92 -5.84
N LEU A 69 -9.46 -0.24 -5.02
CA LEU A 69 -10.62 0.53 -5.48
C LEU A 69 -10.24 1.70 -6.40
N SER A 70 -9.22 2.47 -6.00
CA SER A 70 -8.82 3.70 -6.69
C SER A 70 -8.16 3.43 -8.05
N VAL A 71 -7.29 2.43 -8.11
CA VAL A 71 -6.44 2.20 -9.28
C VAL A 71 -7.00 1.11 -10.20
N THR A 72 -7.70 0.10 -9.65
CA THR A 72 -8.17 -1.05 -10.43
C THR A 72 -9.57 -0.81 -10.97
N SER A 73 -9.66 -0.39 -12.23
CA SER A 73 -10.95 -0.23 -12.91
C SER A 73 -11.78 -1.52 -13.00
N ALA A 74 -11.13 -2.70 -13.05
CA ALA A 74 -11.83 -3.99 -13.00
C ALA A 74 -12.51 -4.22 -11.64
N TYR A 75 -11.83 -3.88 -10.54
CA TYR A 75 -12.36 -4.02 -9.19
C TYR A 75 -13.59 -3.13 -8.97
N ARG A 76 -13.55 -1.88 -9.45
CA ARG A 76 -14.72 -0.99 -9.45
C ARG A 76 -15.89 -1.55 -10.25
N LYS A 77 -15.63 -2.06 -11.45
CA LYS A 77 -16.67 -2.68 -12.29
C LYS A 77 -17.30 -3.91 -11.64
N THR A 78 -16.51 -4.69 -10.91
CA THR A 78 -17.01 -5.83 -10.14
C THR A 78 -17.96 -5.36 -9.02
N ILE A 79 -17.57 -4.35 -8.22
CA ILE A 79 -18.43 -3.85 -7.14
C ILE A 79 -19.73 -3.25 -7.66
N VAL A 80 -19.67 -2.43 -8.71
CA VAL A 80 -20.88 -1.84 -9.35
C VAL A 80 -21.80 -2.91 -9.94
N ARG A 81 -21.29 -4.11 -10.24
CA ARG A 81 -22.11 -5.24 -10.69
C ARG A 81 -22.83 -5.95 -9.53
N PHE A 82 -22.30 -5.86 -8.32
CA PHE A 82 -22.86 -6.49 -7.12
C PHE A 82 -23.79 -5.55 -6.31
N VAL A 83 -23.74 -4.25 -6.57
CA VAL A 83 -24.65 -3.22 -6.02
C VAL A 83 -25.76 -2.96 -7.02
#